data_AF-A0A238W0B6-F1
#
_entry.id   AF-A0A238W0B6-F1
#
_cell.length_a   1.000
_cell.length_b   1.000
_cell.length_c   1.000
_cell.angle_alpha   90.00
_cell.angle_beta   90.00
_cell.angle_gamma   90.00
#
_symmetry.space_group_name_H-M   'P 1'
#
loop_
_entity.id
_entity.type
_entity.pdbx_description
1 polymer ?
#
loop_
_entity_poly.entity_id
_entity_poly.type
_entity_poly.pdbx_seq_one_letter_code
_entity_poly.pdbx_strand_id
1 'polypeptide(L)' 'MEIDAELRRQITVSMLAAAVFIAGLIALGVTYGEPDGLPEEGALALLGLLTGFVLLMALVGAYLIRTNAADEADEE' A
#
# COMPACT_ATOMS: atom_id res chain seq x y z
N MET A 1 22.79 -7.97 -15.74
CA MET A 1 22.19 -8.66 -14.58
C MET A 1 20.72 -8.83 -14.88
N GLU A 2 20.29 -10.04 -15.23
CA GLU A 2 18.89 -10.45 -15.38
C GLU A 2 18.21 -10.55 -14.00
N ILE A 3 18.45 -9.58 -13.10
CA ILE A 3 17.66 -9.48 -11.86
C ILE A 3 16.24 -9.27 -12.35
N ASP A 4 15.48 -10.36 -12.28
CA ASP A 4 14.24 -10.60 -13.00
C ASP A 4 13.38 -9.35 -13.01
N ALA A 5 12.97 -8.90 -14.21
CA ALA A 5 12.06 -7.77 -14.35
C ALA A 5 10.81 -7.95 -13.46
N GLU A 6 10.43 -9.21 -13.23
CA GLU A 6 9.39 -9.67 -12.31
C GLU A 6 9.68 -9.32 -10.84
N LEU A 7 10.86 -9.69 -10.31
CA LEU A 7 11.26 -9.35 -8.94
C LEU A 7 11.34 -7.82 -8.75
N ARG A 8 11.79 -7.10 -9.77
CA ARG A 8 11.80 -5.63 -9.76
C ARG A 8 10.39 -5.06 -9.71
N ARG A 9 9.43 -5.61 -10.49
CA ARG A 9 8.02 -5.19 -10.50
C ARG A 9 7.37 -5.41 -9.14
N GLN A 10 7.58 -6.59 -8.55
CA GLN A 10 7.02 -6.95 -7.24
C GLN A 10 7.54 -6.03 -6.11
N ILE A 11 8.86 -5.80 -6.06
CA ILE A 11 9.47 -4.90 -5.07
C ILE A 11 8.97 -3.47 -5.27
N THR A 12 8.89 -2.99 -6.52
CA THR A 12 8.44 -1.63 -6.83
C THR A 12 6.99 -1.41 -6.41
N VAL A 13 6.11 -2.37 -6.68
CA VAL A 13 4.69 -2.29 -6.29
C VAL A 13 4.54 -2.28 -4.76
N SER A 14 5.26 -3.15 -4.06
CA SER A 14 5.24 -3.20 -2.58
C SER A 14 5.78 -1.90 -1.97
N MET A 15 6.89 -1.39 -2.51
CA MET A 15 7.49 -0.12 -2.07
C MET A 15 6.54 1.06 -2.32
N LEU A 16 5.83 1.07 -3.44
CA LEU A 16 4.84 2.09 -3.77
C LEU A 16 3.63 2.03 -2.82
N ALA A 17 3.13 0.83 -2.50
CA ALA A 17 2.06 0.66 -1.51
C ALA A 17 2.47 1.18 -0.12
N ALA A 18 3.69 0.87 0.32
CA ALA A 18 4.23 1.39 1.57
C ALA A 18 4.37 2.93 1.54
N ALA A 19 4.83 3.50 0.43
CA ALA A 19 4.95 4.95 0.28
C ALA A 19 3.60 5.66 0.39
N VAL A 20 2.54 5.10 -0.21
CA VAL A 20 1.17 5.62 -0.08
C VAL A 20 0.70 5.59 1.37
N PHE A 21 0.97 4.51 2.10
CA PHE A 21 0.62 4.43 3.52
C PHE A 21 1.30 5.49 4.36
N ILE A 22 2.61 5.66 4.17
CA ILE A 22 3.39 6.69 4.87
C ILE A 22 2.85 8.10 4.54
N ALA A 23 2.55 8.38 3.27
CA ALA A 23 1.96 9.65 2.88
C ALA A 23 0.61 9.89 3.59
N GLY A 24 -0.21 8.84 3.74
CA GLY A 24 -1.45 8.90 4.52
C GLY A 24 -1.21 9.20 6.01
N LEU A 25 -0.20 8.61 6.64
CA LEU A 25 0.15 8.91 8.02
C LEU A 25 0.65 10.35 8.20
N ILE A 26 1.45 10.84 7.26
CA ILE A 26 1.91 12.23 7.26
C ILE A 26 0.71 13.17 7.14
N ALA A 27 -0.21 12.90 6.20
CA ALA A 27 -1.44 13.67 6.03
C ALA A 27 -2.27 13.69 7.33
N LEU A 28 -2.42 12.54 7.99
CA LEU A 28 -3.11 12.44 9.27
C LEU A 28 -2.43 13.29 10.35
N GLY A 29 -1.10 13.21 10.44
CA GLY A 29 -0.32 13.94 11.42
C GLY A 29 -0.38 15.46 11.23
N VAL A 30 -0.42 15.94 9.99
CA VAL A 30 -0.55 17.39 9.73
C VAL A 30 -1.98 17.91 9.89
N THR A 31 -2.99 17.06 9.71
CA THR A 31 -4.41 17.44 9.83
C THR A 31 -4.93 17.35 11.27
N TYR A 32 -4.56 16.30 12.00
CA TYR A 32 -5.10 16.00 13.34
C TYR A 32 -4.04 16.02 14.44
N GLY A 33 -2.80 16.42 14.13
CA GLY A 33 -1.74 16.52 15.13
C GLY A 33 -1.99 17.71 16.06
N GLU A 34 -2.44 17.42 17.28
CA GLU A 34 -2.59 18.41 18.36
C GLU A 34 -1.55 18.18 19.47
N PRO A 35 -1.16 19.24 20.20
CA PRO A 35 -0.13 19.15 21.25
C PRO A 35 -0.51 18.25 22.43
N ASP A 36 -1.81 18.04 22.68
CA ASP A 36 -2.32 17.22 23.78
C ASP A 36 -2.66 15.77 23.37
N GLY A 37 -2.45 15.40 22.10
CA GLY A 37 -2.68 14.05 21.58
C GLY A 37 -3.50 14.01 20.29
N LEU A 38 -4.07 12.83 20.00
CA LEU A 38 -4.99 12.64 18.87
C LEU A 38 -6.44 12.84 19.32
N PRO A 39 -7.20 13.75 18.70
CA PRO A 39 -8.64 13.87 18.96
C PRO A 39 -9.38 12.59 18.51
N GLU A 40 -10.61 12.39 19.00
CA GLU A 40 -11.43 11.21 18.68
C GLU A 40 -11.59 11.00 17.17
N GLU A 41 -11.76 12.09 16.43
CA GLU A 41 -11.83 12.12 14.97
C GLU A 41 -10.52 11.66 14.32
N GLY A 42 -9.37 12.08 14.86
CA GLY A 42 -8.05 11.65 14.41
C GLY A 42 -7.79 10.17 14.67
N ALA A 43 -8.29 9.62 15.78
CA ALA A 43 -8.21 8.19 16.09
C ALA A 43 -9.05 7.35 15.12
N LEU A 44 -10.28 7.79 14.80
CA LEU A 44 -11.12 7.13 13.79
C LEU A 44 -10.52 7.24 12.39
N ALA A 45 -9.93 8.39 12.03
CA ALA A 45 -9.24 8.57 10.77
C ALA A 45 -8.00 7.66 10.66
N LEU A 46 -7.25 7.47 11.75
CA LEU A 46 -6.11 6.53 11.80
C LEU A 46 -6.58 5.09 11.58
N LEU A 47 -7.66 4.69 12.25
CA LEU A 47 -8.26 3.37 12.08
C LEU A 47 -8.72 3.17 10.63
N GLY A 48 -9.41 4.17 10.04
CA GLY A 48 -9.83 4.14 8.65
C GLY A 48 -8.66 4.02 7.68
N LEU A 49 -7.57 4.75 7.92
CA LEU A 49 -6.34 4.65 7.14
C LEU A 49 -5.73 3.25 7.24
N LEU A 50 -5.67 2.68 8.44
CA LEU A 50 -5.14 1.33 8.67
C LEU A 50 -5.98 0.28 7.96
N THR A 51 -7.31 0.32 8.12
CA THR A 51 -8.23 -0.57 7.43
C THR A 51 -8.12 -0.42 5.92
N GLY A 52 -8.06 0.82 5.41
CA GLY A 52 -7.87 1.11 3.99
C GLY A 52 -6.55 0.56 3.46
N PHE A 53 -5.46 0.64 4.23
CA PHE A 53 -4.17 0.09 3.86
C PHE A 53 -4.20 -1.44 3.75
N VAL A 54 -4.85 -2.13 4.69
CA VAL A 54 -5.02 -3.58 4.63
C VAL A 54 -5.80 -3.98 3.37
N LEU A 55 -6.88 -3.26 3.04
CA LEU A 55 -7.64 -3.49 1.81
C LEU A 55 -6.82 -3.20 0.56
N LEU A 56 -6.00 -2.15 0.56
CA LEU A 56 -5.07 -1.84 -0.52
C LEU A 56 -4.07 -2.98 -0.72
N MET A 57 -3.49 -3.51 0.35
CA MET A 57 -2.55 -4.63 0.27
C MET A 57 -3.20 -5.91 -0.24
N ALA A 58 -4.46 -6.17 0.13
CA ALA A 58 -5.24 -7.28 -0.43
C ALA A 58 -5.46 -7.10 -1.95
N LEU A 59 -5.77 -5.88 -2.39
CA LEU A 59 -5.94 -5.55 -3.81
C LEU A 59 -4.62 -5.69 -4.59
N VAL A 60 -3.52 -5.20 -4.01
CA VAL A 60 -2.16 -5.33 -4.57
C VAL A 60 -1.76 -6.80 -4.70
N GLY A 61 -2.00 -7.60 -3.67
CA GLY A 61 -1.75 -9.05 -3.72
C GLY A 61 -2.55 -9.73 -4.84
N ALA A 62 -3.83 -9.42 -4.95
CA ALA A 62 -4.69 -9.94 -6.03
C ALA A 62 -4.20 -9.49 -7.42
N TYR A 63 -3.77 -8.23 -7.56
CA TYR A 63 -3.22 -7.69 -8.81
C TYR A 63 -1.93 -8.42 -9.22
N LEU A 64 -1.00 -8.63 -8.30
CA LEU A 64 0.25 -9.33 -8.57
C LEU A 64 0.00 -10.80 -8.99
N ILE A 65 -0.91 -11.50 -8.30
CA ILE A 65 -1.30 -12.87 -8.69
C ILE A 65 -1.87 -12.87 -10.11
N ARG A 66 -2.70 -11.87 -10.45
CA ARG A 66 -3.31 -11.77 -11.77
C ARG A 66 -2.30 -11.46 -12.88
N THR A 67 -1.34 -10.56 -12.64
CA THR A 67 -0.33 -10.24 -13.66
C THR A 67 0.59 -11.42 -13.90
N ASN A 68 0.93 -12.18 -12.86
CA ASN A 68 1.81 -13.33 -12.98
C ASN A 68 1.12 -14.48 -13.71
N ALA A 69 -0.19 -14.67 -13.48
CA ALA A 69 -0.99 -15.64 -14.23
C ALA A 69 -1.25 -15.24 -15.70
N ALA A 70 -1.08 -13.97 -16.07
CA ALA A 70 -1.22 -13.51 -17.46
C ALA A 70 0.07 -13.75 -18.26
N ASP A 71 1.25 -13.58 -17.64
CA ASP A 71 2.55 -13.87 -18.27
C ASP A 71 2.71 -15.37 -18.60
N GLU A 72 2.16 -16.30 -17.79
CA GLU A 72 2.20 -17.76 -18.06
C GLU A 72 1.29 -18.21 -19.22
N ALA A 73 0.22 -17.46 -19.53
CA ALA A 73 -0.76 -17.85 -20.56
C ALA A 73 -0.33 -17.50 -21.99
N ASP A 74 0.68 -16.63 -22.14
CA ASP A 74 1.26 -16.25 -23.45
C ASP A 74 2.41 -17.20 -23.88
N GLU A 75 2.83 -18.15 -23.04
CA GLU A 75 3.88 -19.14 -23.34
C GLU A 75 3.36 -20.51 -23.85
N GLU A 76 2.04 -20.76 -23.86
CA GLU A 76 1.42 -21.98 -24.43
C GLU A 76 1.00 -21.87 -25.91
#